data_AF-A0A401JF52-F1
#
_entry.id   AF-A0A401JF52-F1
#
_cell.length_a   1.000
_cell.length_b   1.000
_cell.length_c   1.000
_cell.angle_alpha   90.00
_cell.angle_beta   90.00
_cell.angle_gamma   90.00
#
_symmetry.space_group_name_H-M   'P 1'
#
loop_
_entity.id
_entity.type
_entity.pdbx_description
1 polymer ?
#
loop_
_entity_poly.entity_id
_entity_poly.type
_entity_poly.pdbx_seq_one_letter_code
_entity_poly.pdbx_strand_id
1 'polypeptide(L)'
;MRKPFTLAPSHTSADVVEALEFLLSKARKGDVYGFAYVAQLKQRKFIMDTAGESHRNPLFTLSLVHVLADALSERVRNPGE
;
A
#
# COMPACT_ATOMS: atom_id res chain seq x y z
N MET A 1 32.47 -26.02 12.15
CA MET A 1 31.99 -25.30 10.94
C MET A 1 30.95 -24.27 11.37
N ARG A 2 31.20 -22.97 11.14
CA ARG A 2 30.21 -21.90 11.34
C ARG A 2 29.11 -22.03 10.29
N LYS A 3 27.83 -22.00 10.70
CA LYS A 3 26.69 -22.04 9.76
C LYS A 3 26.78 -20.84 8.80
N PRO A 4 26.73 -21.04 7.48
CA PRO A 4 26.72 -19.93 6.52
C PRO A 4 25.35 -19.25 6.55
N PHE A 5 25.38 -17.93 6.67
CA PHE A 5 24.29 -16.96 6.45
C PHE A 5 22.86 -17.46 6.73
N THR A 6 22.38 -17.27 7.96
CA THR A 6 20.95 -17.32 8.25
C THR A 6 20.26 -16.19 7.48
N LEU A 7 19.34 -16.51 6.57
CA LEU A 7 18.43 -15.50 6.00
C LEU A 7 17.76 -14.75 7.16
N ALA A 8 17.92 -13.43 7.19
CA ALA A 8 17.21 -12.61 8.17
C ALA A 8 15.71 -12.92 8.08
N PRO A 9 15.03 -13.15 9.22
CA PRO A 9 13.59 -13.39 9.20
C PRO A 9 12.92 -12.20 8.52
N SER A 10 12.02 -12.46 7.57
CA SER A 10 11.23 -11.40 6.96
C SER A 10 10.36 -10.80 8.06
N HIS A 11 10.76 -9.66 8.61
CA HIS A 11 9.99 -8.98 9.62
C HIS A 11 8.62 -8.63 9.05
N THR A 12 7.57 -8.98 9.79
CA THR A 12 6.24 -8.39 9.56
C THR A 12 6.38 -6.90 9.79
N SER A 13 6.04 -6.11 8.77
CA SER A 13 6.11 -4.65 8.83
C SER A 13 4.99 -4.14 9.73
N ALA A 14 5.32 -3.72 10.95
CA ALA A 14 4.33 -3.29 11.94
C ALA A 14 3.51 -2.08 11.44
N ASP A 15 4.15 -1.18 10.70
CA ASP A 15 3.55 -0.04 10.01
C ASP A 15 2.49 -0.45 8.97
N VAL A 16 2.70 -1.55 8.24
CA VAL A 16 1.71 -2.07 7.28
C VAL A 16 0.47 -2.56 8.02
N VAL A 17 0.63 -3.25 9.15
CA VAL A 17 -0.50 -3.72 9.96
C VAL A 17 -1.29 -2.52 10.50
N GLU A 18 -0.59 -1.54 11.08
CA GLU A 18 -1.21 -0.33 11.61
C GLU A 18 -1.99 0.45 10.52
N ALA A 19 -1.41 0.61 9.33
CA ALA A 19 -2.09 1.26 8.20
C ALA A 19 -3.37 0.53 7.79
N LEU A 20 -3.35 -0.81 7.75
CA LEU A 20 -4.53 -1.61 7.42
C LEU A 20 -5.60 -1.53 8.52
N GLU A 21 -5.22 -1.56 9.79
CA GLU A 21 -6.13 -1.40 10.92
C GLU A 21 -6.79 -0.01 10.93
N PHE A 22 -6.02 1.03 10.62
CA PHE A 22 -6.56 2.38 10.45
C PHE A 22 -7.61 2.44 9.34
N LEU A 23 -7.28 1.93 8.14
CA LEU A 23 -8.22 1.92 7.02
C LEU A 23 -9.48 1.09 7.34
N LEU A 24 -9.34 -0.06 7.99
CA LEU A 24 -10.46 -0.86 8.45
C LEU A 24 -11.33 -0.10 9.45
N SER A 25 -10.72 0.61 10.39
CA SER A 25 -11.45 1.43 11.38
C SER A 25 -12.28 2.52 10.70
N LYS A 26 -11.74 3.15 9.65
CA LYS A 26 -12.42 4.18 8.86
C LYS A 26 -13.55 3.61 8.01
N ALA A 27 -13.33 2.46 7.38
CA ALA A 27 -14.36 1.75 6.63
C ALA A 27 -15.53 1.34 7.54
N ARG A 28 -15.25 0.80 8.74
CA ARG A 28 -16.28 0.42 9.72
C ARG A 28 -17.13 1.59 10.20
N LYS A 29 -16.57 2.80 10.24
CA LYS A 29 -17.29 4.04 10.58
C LYS A 29 -18.11 4.61 9.41
N GLY A 30 -17.89 4.13 8.19
CA GLY A 30 -18.46 4.69 6.96
C GLY A 30 -17.67 5.86 6.38
N ASP A 31 -16.53 6.23 6.97
CA ASP A 31 -15.68 7.34 6.50
C ASP A 31 -14.96 6.99 5.19
N VAL A 32 -14.57 5.71 5.02
CA VAL A 32 -13.95 5.18 3.80
C VAL A 32 -14.96 4.30 3.10
N TYR A 33 -15.39 4.73 1.91
CA TYR A 33 -16.41 4.06 1.10
C TYR A 33 -15.88 3.57 -0.27
N GLY A 34 -14.60 3.80 -0.54
CA GLY A 34 -13.89 3.28 -1.70
C GLY A 34 -12.38 3.48 -1.55
N PHE A 35 -11.59 2.57 -2.12
CA PHE A 35 -10.14 2.70 -2.20
C PHE A 35 -9.57 1.88 -3.36
N ALA A 36 -8.38 2.25 -3.80
CA ALA A 36 -7.52 1.47 -4.69
C ALA A 36 -6.20 1.18 -3.98
N TYR A 37 -5.60 0.02 -4.24
CA TYR A 37 -4.36 -0.35 -3.58
C TYR A 37 -3.43 -1.14 -4.48
N VAL A 38 -2.14 -1.07 -4.15
CA VAL A 38 -1.12 -2.03 -4.54
C VAL A 38 -0.43 -2.49 -3.26
N ALA A 39 -0.48 -3.79 -2.97
CA ALA A 39 0.19 -4.37 -1.83
C ALA A 39 1.40 -5.19 -2.29
N GLN A 40 2.56 -4.91 -1.70
CA GLN A 40 3.78 -5.65 -1.96
C GLN A 40 3.77 -6.96 -1.17
N LEU A 41 4.01 -8.05 -1.88
CA LEU A 41 4.19 -9.37 -1.32
C LEU A 41 5.69 -9.72 -1.33
N LYS A 42 6.05 -10.80 -0.64
CA LYS A 42 7.41 -11.33 -0.68
C LYS A 42 7.82 -11.66 -2.12
N GLN A 43 9.13 -11.71 -2.37
CA GLN A 43 9.71 -12.05 -3.68
C GLN A 43 9.32 -11.08 -4.80
N ARG A 44 9.16 -9.79 -4.49
CA ARG A 44 8.80 -8.73 -5.46
C ARG A 44 7.48 -8.97 -6.19
N LYS A 45 6.62 -9.82 -5.63
CA LYS A 45 5.24 -9.98 -6.11
C LYS A 45 4.40 -8.82 -5.59
N PHE A 46 3.33 -8.51 -6.29
CA PHE A 46 2.35 -7.54 -5.82
C PHE A 46 0.94 -8.02 -6.16
N ILE A 47 -0.03 -7.51 -5.42
CA ILE A 47 -1.45 -7.61 -5.74
C ILE A 47 -2.02 -6.20 -5.81
N MET A 48 -3.02 -6.00 -6.65
CA MET A 48 -3.68 -4.72 -6.82
C MET A 48 -5.15 -4.94 -7.08
N ASP A 49 -5.98 -4.06 -6.52
CA ASP A 49 -7.41 -4.06 -6.77
C ASP A 49 -8.04 -2.72 -6.37
N THR A 50 -9.34 -2.62 -6.62
CA THR A 50 -10.21 -1.53 -6.23
C THR A 50 -11.40 -2.06 -5.45
N ALA A 51 -11.92 -1.28 -4.52
CA ALA A 51 -13.11 -1.64 -3.76
C ALA A 51 -14.04 -0.45 -3.58
N GLY A 52 -15.34 -0.73 -3.38
CA GLY A 52 -16.36 0.29 -3.12
C GLY A 52 -16.54 1.25 -4.29
N GLU A 53 -16.65 2.55 -3.99
CA GLU A 53 -16.83 3.57 -5.03
C GLU A 53 -15.64 3.63 -5.99
N SER A 54 -14.43 3.30 -5.52
CA SER A 54 -13.28 3.30 -6.39
C SER A 54 -13.38 2.28 -7.53
N HIS A 55 -14.11 1.18 -7.30
CA HIS A 55 -14.42 0.19 -8.32
C HIS A 55 -15.52 0.67 -9.28
N ARG A 56 -16.52 1.40 -8.76
CA ARG A 56 -17.68 1.88 -9.54
C ARG A 56 -17.37 3.10 -10.39
N ASN A 57 -16.46 3.95 -9.93
CA ASN A 57 -16.03 5.17 -10.61
C ASN A 57 -14.53 5.09 -10.95
N PRO A 58 -14.17 4.38 -12.03
CA PRO A 58 -12.78 4.14 -12.39
C PRO A 58 -12.05 5.42 -12.81
N LEU A 59 -12.73 6.40 -13.39
CA LEU A 59 -12.11 7.67 -13.80
C LEU A 59 -11.64 8.48 -12.61
N PHE A 60 -12.51 8.65 -11.61
CA PHE A 60 -12.13 9.33 -10.37
C PHE A 60 -10.99 8.61 -9.65
N THR A 61 -11.06 7.28 -9.57
CA THR A 61 -10.00 6.46 -8.96
C THR A 61 -8.67 6.58 -9.69
N LEU A 62 -8.70 6.60 -11.02
CA LEU A 62 -7.51 6.78 -11.83
C LEU A 62 -6.84 8.13 -11.50
N SER A 63 -7.61 9.20 -11.34
CA SER A 63 -7.07 10.50 -10.91
C SER A 63 -6.40 10.42 -9.54
N LEU A 64 -7.02 9.75 -8.55
CA LEU A 64 -6.41 9.57 -7.22
C LEU A 64 -5.10 8.77 -7.28
N VAL A 65 -5.06 7.70 -8.09
CA VAL A 65 -3.85 6.90 -8.30
C VAL A 65 -2.75 7.71 -8.95
N HIS A 66 -3.07 8.59 -9.91
CA HIS A 66 -2.08 9.49 -10.50
C HIS A 66 -1.52 10.49 -9.49
N VAL A 67 -2.36 11.08 -8.64
CA VAL A 67 -1.89 11.96 -7.56
C VAL A 67 -0.93 11.22 -6.61
N LEU A 68 -1.23 9.98 -6.26
CA LEU A 68 -0.32 9.15 -5.47
C LEU A 68 0.99 8.85 -6.22
N ALA A 69 0.91 8.54 -7.51
CA ALA A 69 2.08 8.26 -8.35
C ALA A 69 2.99 9.50 -8.46
N ASP A 70 2.43 10.70 -8.55
CA ASP A 70 3.17 11.95 -8.59
C ASP A 70 3.90 12.19 -7.26
N ALA A 71 3.21 12.01 -6.12
CA ALA A 71 3.82 12.13 -4.80
C ALA A 71 4.96 11.12 -4.57
N LEU A 72 4.79 9.88 -5.04
CA LEU A 72 5.86 8.88 -5.01
C LEU A 72 7.02 9.27 -5.94
N SER A 73 6.71 9.79 -7.13
CA SER A 73 7.71 10.28 -8.09
C SER A 73 8.52 11.44 -7.52
N GLU A 74 7.92 12.31 -6.72
CA GLU A 74 8.62 13.35 -5.97
C GLU A 74 9.59 12.77 -4.94
N ARG A 75 9.16 11.79 -4.13
CA ARG A 75 10.06 11.11 -3.16
C ARG A 75 11.22 10.41 -3.84
N VAL A 76 11.01 9.87 -5.04
CA VAL A 76 12.09 9.26 -5.84
C VAL A 76 13.06 10.32 -6.35
N ARG A 77 12.57 11.50 -6.77
CA ARG A 77 13.42 12.62 -7.21
C ARG A 77 14.17 13.28 -6.07
N ASN A 78 13.58 13.34 -4.88
CA ASN A 78 14.12 13.98 -3.68
C ASN A 78 14.25 12.98 -2.52
N PRO A 79 15.20 12.04 -2.57
CA PRO A 79 15.38 11.05 -1.50
C PRO A 79 16.01 11.71 -0.28
N GLY A 80 15.22 12.15 0.71
CA GLY A 80 15.75 12.70 1.96
C GLY A 80 14.89 13.68 2.77
N GLU A 81 13.72 14.08 2.26
CA GLU A 81 12.62 14.62 3.09
C GLU A 81 11.69 13.48 3.55
#